data_AF-M3GTZ2-F1
#
_entry.id   AF-M3GTZ2-F1
#
_cell.length_a   1.000
_cell.length_b   1.000
_cell.length_c   1.000
_cell.angle_alpha   90.00
_cell.angle_beta   90.00
_cell.angle_gamma   90.00
#
_symmetry.space_group_name_H-M   'P 1'
#
loop_
_entity.id
_entity.type
_entity.pdbx_description
1 polymer ?
#
loop_
_entity_poly.entity_id
_entity_poly.type
_entity_poly.pdbx_seq_one_letter_code
_entity_poly.pdbx_strand_id
1 'polypeptide(L)' 'MDRRSAIEPVISHLKHDHNMIRNFLKGKEGDRINAVLAAAGCNFRKLFRAFFLFLDRFTFFRAHIYQISFTKY' A
#
# COMPACT_ATOMS: atom_id res chain seq x y z
N MET A 1 -20.38 -15.62 3.70
CA MET A 1 -19.30 -15.35 2.73
C MET A 1 -18.20 -16.35 2.96
N ASP A 2 -17.86 -17.13 1.95
CA ASP A 2 -16.71 -18.02 2.02
C ASP A 2 -15.44 -17.16 2.09
N ARG A 3 -14.50 -17.51 2.98
CA ARG A 3 -13.25 -16.75 3.09
C ARG A 3 -12.48 -16.80 1.77
N ARG A 4 -12.64 -17.86 0.99
CA ARG A 4 -11.99 -18.04 -0.31
C ARG A 4 -12.38 -16.98 -1.34
N SER A 5 -13.66 -16.59 -1.38
CA SER A 5 -14.16 -15.61 -2.34
C SER A 5 -13.62 -14.19 -2.09
N ALA A 6 -13.15 -13.89 -0.87
CA ALA A 6 -12.51 -12.61 -0.56
C ALA A 6 -11.04 -12.54 -0.99
N ILE A 7 -10.38 -13.69 -1.16
CA ILE A 7 -8.94 -13.79 -1.45
C ILE A 7 -8.68 -13.87 -2.96
N GLU A 8 -9.58 -14.52 -3.72
CA GLU A 8 -9.47 -14.65 -5.17
C GLU A 8 -9.30 -13.31 -5.91
N PRO A 9 -10.06 -12.24 -5.58
CA PRO A 9 -9.86 -10.93 -6.21
C PRO A 9 -8.47 -10.36 -5.91
N VAL A 10 -7.98 -10.53 -4.67
CA VAL A 10 -6.66 -10.05 -4.25
C VAL A 10 -5.55 -10.78 -5.00
N ILE A 11 -5.69 -12.10 -5.19
CA ILE A 11 -4.74 -12.90 -5.98
C ILE A 11 -4.78 -12.50 -7.46
N SER A 12 -5.97 -12.25 -8.01
CA SER A 12 -6.13 -11.78 -9.40
C SER A 12 -5.45 -10.43 -9.61
N HIS A 13 -5.68 -9.46 -8.71
CA HIS A 13 -5.00 -8.16 -8.74
C HIS A 13 -3.49 -8.29 -8.57
N LEU A 14 -3.01 -9.16 -7.68
CA LEU A 14 -1.58 -9.44 -7.53
C LEU A 14 -0.94 -9.97 -8.83
N LYS A 15 -1.66 -10.83 -9.56
CA LYS A 15 -1.21 -11.34 -10.86
C LYS A 15 -1.12 -10.22 -11.89
N HIS A 16 -2.21 -9.49 -12.11
CA HIS A 16 -2.33 -8.54 -13.21
C HIS A 16 -1.64 -7.20 -12.95
N ASP A 17 -1.74 -6.65 -11.73
CA ASP A 17 -1.33 -5.28 -11.45
C ASP A 17 0.06 -5.18 -10.82
N HIS A 18 0.62 -6.28 -10.30
CA HIS A 18 1.76 -6.24 -9.36
C HIS A 18 2.98 -7.04 -9.81
N ASN A 19 3.30 -7.00 -11.12
CA ASN A 19 4.49 -7.62 -11.74
C ASN A 19 4.66 -9.12 -11.47
N MET A 20 3.67 -9.80 -10.90
CA MET A 20 3.77 -11.24 -10.63
C MET A 20 3.75 -12.07 -11.93
N ILE A 21 3.19 -11.52 -13.02
CA ILE A 21 3.29 -12.08 -14.39
C ILE A 21 4.69 -11.87 -15.00
N ARG A 22 5.41 -10.82 -14.60
CA ARG A 22 6.76 -10.49 -15.12
C ARG A 22 7.81 -10.87 -14.09
N ASN A 23 8.06 -12.18 -13.98
CA ASN A 23 9.15 -12.67 -13.15
C ASN A 23 10.48 -12.59 -13.91
N PHE A 24 11.42 -11.79 -13.38
CA PHE A 24 12.79 -11.69 -13.91
C PHE A 24 13.78 -12.65 -13.22
N LEU A 25 13.31 -13.37 -12.19
CA LEU A 25 14.11 -14.35 -11.45
C LEU A 25 13.99 -15.73 -12.10
N LYS A 26 15.08 -16.49 -12.07
CA LYS A 26 15.18 -17.76 -12.81
C LYS A 26 14.60 -18.94 -12.01
N GLY A 27 13.73 -19.70 -12.66
CA GLY A 27 13.24 -21.00 -12.19
C GLY A 27 12.26 -20.93 -11.01
N LYS A 28 11.88 -22.11 -10.50
CA LYS A 28 10.82 -22.25 -9.47
C LYS A 28 11.11 -21.49 -8.19
N GLU A 29 12.39 -21.35 -7.82
CA GLU A 29 12.77 -20.58 -6.65
C GLU A 29 12.57 -19.08 -6.88
N GLY A 30 12.91 -18.59 -8.08
CA GLY A 30 12.60 -17.24 -8.50
C GLY A 30 11.10 -16.93 -8.46
N ASP A 31 10.25 -17.87 -8.89
CA ASP A 31 8.79 -17.71 -8.85
C ASP A 31 8.27 -17.50 -7.42
N ARG A 32 8.79 -18.29 -6.47
CA ARG A 32 8.44 -18.17 -5.05
C ARG A 32 8.86 -16.83 -4.47
N ILE A 33 10.09 -16.41 -4.76
CA ILE A 33 10.62 -15.11 -4.31
C ILE A 33 9.80 -13.96 -4.90
N ASN A 34 9.49 -14.01 -6.20
CA ASN A 34 8.69 -12.98 -6.87
C ASN A 34 7.28 -12.86 -6.26
N ALA A 35 6.64 -13.98 -5.93
CA ALA A 35 5.34 -13.98 -5.26
C ALA A 35 5.39 -13.32 -3.88
N VAL A 36 6.42 -13.64 -3.07
CA VAL A 36 6.61 -13.03 -1.73
C VAL A 36 6.87 -11.53 -1.85
N LEU A 37 7.74 -11.11 -2.78
CA LEU A 37 8.07 -9.70 -3.00
C LEU A 37 6.86 -8.91 -3.53
N ALA A 38 6.08 -9.47 -4.46
CA ALA A 38 4.85 -8.84 -4.95
C ALA A 38 3.84 -8.63 -3.81
N ALA A 39 3.65 -9.64 -2.95
CA ALA A 39 2.79 -9.52 -1.77
C ALA A 39 3.31 -8.48 -0.77
N ALA A 40 4.61 -8.46 -0.48
CA ALA A 40 5.24 -7.48 0.39
C ALA A 40 5.07 -6.05 -0.16
N GLY A 41 5.34 -5.82 -1.45
CA GLY A 41 5.15 -4.53 -2.12
C GLY A 41 3.71 -4.02 -2.05
N CYS A 42 2.71 -4.92 -2.12
CA CYS A 42 1.31 -4.56 -1.96
C CYS A 42 0.97 -4.09 -0.55
N ASN A 43 1.53 -4.77 0.46
CA ASN A 43 1.37 -4.36 1.85
C ASN A 43 2.07 -3.03 2.13
N PHE A 44 3.29 -2.83 1.61
CA PHE A 44 3.99 -1.56 1.71
C PHE A 44 3.24 -0.42 1.04
N ARG A 45 2.60 -0.64 -0.12
CA ARG A 45 1.74 0.38 -0.76
C ARG A 45 0.61 0.84 0.16
N LYS A 46 -0.02 -0.08 0.90
CA LYS A 46 -1.07 0.27 1.88
C LYS A 46 -0.49 1.08 3.05
N LEU A 47 0.66 0.65 3.57
CA LEU A 47 1.35 1.35 4.66
C LEU A 47 1.75 2.78 4.25
N PHE A 48 2.35 2.95 3.08
CA PHE A 48 2.72 4.27 2.57
C PHE A 48 1.50 5.16 2.36
N ARG A 49 0.40 4.64 1.80
CA ARG A 49 -0.85 5.42 1.69
C ARG A 49 -1.34 5.91 3.05
N ALA A 50 -1.36 5.03 4.06
CA ALA A 50 -1.78 5.41 5.41
C ALA A 50 -0.82 6.45 6.02
N PHE A 51 0.49 6.27 5.84
CA PHE A 51 1.51 7.19 6.32
C PHE A 51 1.38 8.59 5.70
N PHE A 52 1.23 8.67 4.37
CA PHE A 52 1.07 9.97 3.69
C PHE A 52 -0.26 10.65 4.03
N LEU A 53 -1.36 9.90 4.17
CA LEU A 53 -2.62 10.44 4.66
C LEU A 53 -2.49 11.00 6.09
N PHE A 54 -1.74 10.31 6.95
CA PHE A 54 -1.47 10.80 8.31
C PHE A 54 -0.66 12.11 8.27
N LEU A 55 0.41 12.17 7.47
CA LEU A 55 1.22 13.38 7.32
C LEU A 55 0.41 14.56 6.80
N ASP A 56 -0.42 14.36 5.78
CA ASP A 56 -1.29 15.39 5.21
C ASP A 56 -2.29 15.94 6.24
N ARG A 57 -2.92 15.04 7.00
CA ARG A 57 -3.85 15.43 8.08
C ARG A 57 -3.13 16.17 9.19
N PHE A 58 -1.91 15.76 9.53
CA PHE A 58 -1.10 16.39 10.55
C PHE A 58 -0.65 17.80 10.14
N THR A 59 -0.20 17.99 8.89
CA THR A 59 0.20 19.31 8.39
C THR A 59 -0.99 20.26 8.32
N PHE A 60 -2.16 19.78 7.86
CA PHE A 60 -3.39 20.56 7.86
C PHE A 60 -3.81 20.99 9.27
N PHE A 61 -3.80 20.04 10.22
CA PHE A 61 -4.12 20.33 11.62
C PHE A 61 -3.17 21.39 12.20
N ARG A 62 -1.86 21.26 11.96
CA ARG A 62 -0.88 22.27 12.39
C ARG A 62 -1.17 23.63 11.79
N ALA A 63 -1.42 23.71 10.47
CA ALA A 63 -1.74 24.96 9.80
C ALA A 63 -2.97 25.65 10.42
N HIS A 64 -4.01 24.88 10.75
CA HIS A 64 -5.21 25.39 11.41
C HIS A 64 -4.92 25.98 12.80
N ILE A 65 -4.10 25.30 13.61
CA ILE A 65 -3.69 25.80 14.94
C ILE A 65 -2.88 27.10 14.84
N TYR A 66 -1.98 27.20 13.86
CA TYR A 66 -1.23 28.43 13.60
C TYR A 66 -2.15 29.60 13.22
N GLN A 67 -3.16 29.37 12.37
CA GLN A 67 -4.15 30.39 11.99
C GLN A 67 -4.97 30.88 13.20
N ILE A 68 -5.48 29.97 14.03
CA ILE A 68 -6.21 30.34 15.26
C ILE A 68 -5.34 31.17 16.19
N SER A 69 -4.07 30.80 16.32
CA SER A 69 -3.12 31.50 17.19
C SER A 69 -2.86 32.93 16.68
N PHE A 70 -2.81 33.14 15.36
CA PHE A 70 -2.62 34.45 14.75
C PHE A 70 -3.88 35.33 14.79
N THR A 71 -5.07 34.73 14.77
CA THR A 71 -6.35 35.49 14.83
C THR A 71 -6.67 35.96 16.25
N LYS A 72 -5.95 35.48 17.27
CA LYS A 72 -6.14 35.81 18.68
C LYS A 72 -5.28 36.98 19.19
N TYR A 73 -4.47 37.60 18.33
CA TYR A 73 -3.72 38.83 18.60
C TYR A 73 -4.11 39.91 17.59
#